data_AF-A0A510NWN7-F1
#
_entry.id   AF-A0A510NWN7-F1
#
_cell.length_a   1.000
_cell.length_b   1.000
_cell.length_c   1.000
_cell.angle_alpha   90.00
_cell.angle_beta   90.00
_cell.angle_gamma   90.00
#
_symmetry.space_group_name_H-M   'P 1'
#
loop_
_entity.id
_entity.type
_entity.pdbx_description
1 polymer ?
#
loop_
_entity_poly.entity_id
_entity_poly.type
_entity_poly.pdbx_seq_one_letter_code
_entity_poly.pdbx_strand_id
1 'polypeptide(L)'
;MKLSYSLLLPILALGNTVTGSVIAKRELCGQYETQSVGPYTFYTNLWGESSATSGWQCSGIDYQSGNEVSWHTVWDWAGGSSSVKSYSNIEYAFGWKQFSSISNIPTTWNWKYTGSNVVADVSYDIFTSPYPDGPASYEIMIWVGALGGAGPISSTGSPVATVDIAGATWKLYKGPNTSWTVFSFVAETEQTTFNADLMDFFHYLIQNEGFSASQFIHGFNLAKNDSKSLQSLLDTVPLACRALQDGKLAYWELGNEPDLYKTSSQGVVRPANWTEQDYVDEWLTKSRDIRHALAEACPELATESNYKYIAPSFAGISNSLKPIATWKDGLNSDHNIALNSEHNYVGGATSPGVTLQGTLMNHTRVVQNVNALVNLSRVLAEDGLTEDIPFVLGEHNSLYNEGAPGLSNAFGAALWGVDFNLYAASQGIRRQHMHQGTDYRYASWQPIQTEKTAIGTKPPYYGNIFVAEMVRGGSNVQITNLPLSSSSTEGAYAAYVNGKLARIAVVNLVEYNYTSTDPATKRPSALYTFQVPSGTPSISVRRLIANGSDAITGITWDGYSYNYELDGGRPVRLDNVTINEKARVDRNGLVSIDIPYSSAAILAID
;
A
#
# COMPACT_ATOMS: atom_id res chain seq x y z
N MET A 1 -49.33 -0.29 63.69
CA MET A 1 -50.10 -1.51 63.35
C MET A 1 -50.72 -1.32 61.98
N LYS A 2 -50.13 -1.93 60.95
CA LYS A 2 -50.77 -2.40 59.71
C LYS A 2 -49.68 -3.09 58.87
N LEU A 3 -49.83 -4.40 58.73
CA LEU A 3 -49.03 -5.25 57.84
C LEU A 3 -49.31 -4.85 56.38
N SER A 4 -48.28 -4.80 55.55
CA SER A 4 -48.43 -4.83 54.09
C SER A 4 -47.54 -5.93 53.51
N TYR A 5 -48.20 -6.82 52.79
CA TYR A 5 -47.66 -7.99 52.12
C TYR A 5 -46.77 -7.62 50.92
N SER A 6 -45.73 -8.43 50.71
CA SER A 6 -44.87 -8.41 49.53
C SER A 6 -45.62 -8.87 48.27
N LEU A 7 -45.48 -8.13 47.18
CA LEU A 7 -45.69 -8.61 45.81
C LEU A 7 -44.35 -8.53 45.09
N LEU A 8 -43.81 -9.69 44.70
CA LEU A 8 -42.70 -9.84 43.76
C LEU A 8 -43.24 -9.56 42.35
N LEU A 9 -42.74 -8.51 41.69
CA LEU A 9 -42.87 -8.28 40.25
C LEU A 9 -41.57 -8.71 39.56
N PRO A 10 -41.63 -9.48 38.45
CA PRO A 10 -40.45 -9.84 37.69
C PRO A 10 -39.94 -8.61 36.92
N ILE A 11 -38.64 -8.34 37.02
CA ILE A 11 -37.96 -7.40 36.12
C ILE A 11 -37.89 -8.08 34.76
N LEU A 12 -38.80 -7.73 33.84
CA LEU A 12 -38.63 -8.05 32.43
C LEU A 12 -37.37 -7.33 31.92
N ALA A 13 -36.40 -8.11 31.47
CA ALA A 13 -35.35 -7.62 30.62
C ALA A 13 -35.99 -7.07 29.34
N LEU A 14 -35.89 -5.75 29.15
CA LEU A 14 -36.13 -5.13 27.84
C LEU A 14 -35.03 -5.63 26.91
N GLY A 15 -35.35 -6.66 26.13
CA GLY A 15 -34.56 -7.00 24.95
C GLY A 15 -34.56 -5.80 24.02
N ASN A 16 -33.38 -5.31 23.64
CA ASN A 16 -33.24 -4.39 22.53
C ASN A 16 -33.77 -5.09 21.28
N THR A 17 -35.02 -4.82 20.92
CA THR A 17 -35.52 -5.10 19.59
C THR A 17 -34.71 -4.24 18.63
N VAL A 18 -33.86 -4.88 17.82
CA VAL A 18 -33.26 -4.25 16.64
C VAL A 18 -34.42 -3.85 15.73
N THR A 19 -34.79 -2.57 15.76
CA THR A 19 -35.74 -2.00 14.81
C THR A 19 -35.03 -1.94 13.47
N GLY A 20 -35.29 -2.92 12.60
CA GLY A 20 -34.93 -2.82 11.19
C GLY A 20 -35.63 -1.59 10.60
N SER A 21 -34.87 -0.68 9.99
CA SER A 21 -35.44 0.44 9.24
C SER A 21 -36.29 -0.12 8.11
N VAL A 22 -37.60 0.17 8.11
CA VAL A 22 -38.46 -0.14 6.97
C VAL A 22 -38.00 0.76 5.82
N ILE A 23 -37.28 0.20 4.86
CA ILE A 23 -36.95 0.89 3.61
C ILE A 23 -38.27 1.13 2.88
N ALA A 24 -38.56 2.39 2.54
CA ALA A 24 -39.71 2.71 1.71
C ALA A 24 -39.53 2.03 0.34
N LYS A 25 -40.43 1.09 0.01
CA LYS A 25 -40.47 0.49 -1.33
C LYS A 25 -40.72 1.59 -2.34
N ARG A 26 -39.74 1.83 -3.20
CA ARG A 26 -39.76 2.82 -4.28
C ARG A 26 -39.27 2.13 -5.53
N GLU A 27 -40.04 2.25 -6.60
CA GLU A 27 -39.57 1.92 -7.94
C GLU A 27 -38.70 3.05 -8.47
N LEU A 28 -37.52 2.70 -8.96
CA LEU A 28 -36.60 3.58 -9.66
C LEU A 28 -36.70 3.26 -11.15
N CYS A 29 -37.19 4.22 -11.94
CA CYS A 29 -37.41 4.05 -13.38
C CYS A 29 -36.63 5.07 -14.22
N GLY A 30 -35.97 6.03 -13.58
CA GLY A 30 -35.18 7.05 -14.25
C GLY A 30 -33.74 6.61 -14.52
N GLN A 31 -33.10 7.28 -15.47
CA GLN A 31 -31.68 7.15 -15.75
C GLN A 31 -30.86 7.70 -14.58
N TYR A 32 -29.93 6.88 -14.05
CA TYR A 32 -29.04 7.19 -12.93
C TYR A 32 -29.75 7.49 -11.60
N GLU A 33 -30.97 6.98 -11.39
CA GLU A 33 -31.57 7.06 -10.06
C GLU A 33 -30.83 6.14 -9.09
N THR A 34 -30.74 6.60 -7.84
CA THR A 34 -30.05 5.86 -6.79
C THR A 34 -30.89 5.77 -5.51
N GLN A 35 -30.59 4.73 -4.72
CA GLN A 35 -31.16 4.54 -3.40
C GLN A 35 -30.10 3.94 -2.47
N SER A 36 -29.92 4.54 -1.29
CA SER A 36 -29.08 3.94 -0.23
C SER A 36 -29.80 2.76 0.43
N VAL A 37 -29.10 1.64 0.57
CA VAL A 37 -29.65 0.36 1.02
C VAL A 37 -28.66 -0.28 2.00
N GLY A 38 -28.70 0.14 3.26
CA GLY A 38 -27.72 -0.30 4.27
C GLY A 38 -26.29 0.13 3.87
N PRO A 39 -25.32 -0.81 3.78
CA PRO A 39 -23.96 -0.49 3.33
C PRO A 39 -23.82 -0.42 1.80
N TYR A 40 -24.92 -0.58 1.06
CA TYR A 40 -24.92 -0.57 -0.40
C TYR A 40 -25.56 0.71 -0.96
N THR A 41 -25.20 1.03 -2.19
CA THR A 41 -25.95 1.95 -3.04
C THR A 41 -26.53 1.17 -4.21
N PHE A 42 -27.85 1.26 -4.39
CA PHE A 42 -28.56 0.71 -5.54
C PHE A 42 -28.65 1.75 -6.65
N TYR A 43 -28.40 1.33 -7.89
CA TYR A 43 -28.41 2.19 -9.06
C TYR A 43 -29.30 1.61 -10.16
N THR A 44 -30.00 2.51 -10.85
CA THR A 44 -30.58 2.23 -12.17
C THR A 44 -29.74 2.89 -13.24
N ASN A 45 -28.84 2.12 -13.86
CA ASN A 45 -27.97 2.65 -14.90
C ASN A 45 -28.56 2.39 -16.29
N LEU A 46 -29.18 3.42 -16.87
CA LEU A 46 -29.77 3.40 -18.21
C LEU A 46 -28.88 4.17 -19.22
N TRP A 47 -27.55 4.18 -19.03
CA TRP A 47 -26.62 4.98 -19.86
C TRP A 47 -26.74 4.71 -21.36
N GLY A 48 -27.09 3.48 -21.73
CA GLY A 48 -27.18 3.02 -23.11
C GLY A 48 -28.61 3.04 -23.68
N GLU A 49 -29.60 3.58 -22.96
CA GLU A 49 -31.01 3.52 -23.37
C GLU A 49 -31.27 4.14 -24.74
N SER A 50 -30.47 5.14 -25.11
CA SER A 50 -30.54 5.81 -26.42
C SER A 50 -30.18 4.91 -27.60
N SER A 51 -29.53 3.76 -27.36
CA SER A 51 -29.27 2.74 -28.38
C SER A 51 -30.51 1.89 -28.71
N ALA A 52 -31.52 1.92 -27.84
CA ALA A 52 -32.79 1.23 -28.05
C ALA A 52 -33.69 2.03 -29.02
N THR A 53 -34.51 1.34 -29.80
CA THR A 53 -35.56 1.98 -30.60
C THR A 53 -36.77 2.34 -29.74
N SER A 54 -36.99 1.59 -28.66
CA SER A 54 -38.03 1.84 -27.65
C SER A 54 -37.76 0.96 -26.43
N GLY A 55 -38.28 1.36 -25.28
CA GLY A 55 -38.28 0.51 -24.09
C GLY A 55 -38.27 1.29 -22.79
N TRP A 56 -38.15 0.55 -21.69
CA TRP A 56 -38.09 1.08 -20.33
C TRP A 56 -37.49 0.05 -19.37
N GLN A 57 -37.04 0.53 -18.21
CA GLN A 57 -36.63 -0.28 -17.07
C GLN A 57 -37.13 0.36 -15.78
N CYS A 58 -37.66 -0.45 -14.85
CA CYS A 58 -37.90 -0.07 -13.46
C CYS A 58 -37.25 -1.10 -12.54
N SER A 59 -36.69 -0.65 -11.42
CA SER A 59 -36.04 -1.53 -10.45
C SER A 59 -36.39 -1.11 -9.02
N GLY A 60 -36.51 -2.08 -8.12
CA GLY A 60 -36.93 -1.84 -6.75
C GLY A 60 -36.22 -2.75 -5.75
N ILE A 61 -36.04 -2.25 -4.54
CA ILE A 61 -35.51 -3.03 -3.41
C ILE A 61 -36.64 -3.84 -2.77
N ASP A 62 -36.43 -5.15 -2.69
CA ASP A 62 -37.39 -6.07 -2.08
C ASP A 62 -37.11 -6.29 -0.59
N TYR A 63 -35.83 -6.36 -0.23
CA TYR A 63 -35.38 -6.69 1.12
C TYR A 63 -34.00 -6.08 1.42
N GLN A 64 -33.79 -5.69 2.68
CA GLN A 64 -32.47 -5.34 3.22
C GLN A 64 -32.38 -5.72 4.69
N SER A 65 -31.29 -6.38 5.07
CA SER A 65 -30.92 -6.62 6.45
C SER A 65 -29.41 -6.84 6.58
N GLY A 66 -28.72 -5.96 7.33
CA GLY A 66 -27.26 -6.00 7.42
C GLY A 66 -26.60 -5.93 6.04
N ASN A 67 -25.83 -6.96 5.69
CA ASN A 67 -25.14 -7.13 4.41
C ASN A 67 -25.95 -7.95 3.38
N GLU A 68 -27.22 -8.26 3.66
CA GLU A 68 -28.10 -8.95 2.73
C GLU A 68 -29.03 -7.94 2.07
N VAL A 69 -29.10 -8.01 0.74
CA VAL A 69 -29.99 -7.18 -0.08
C VAL A 69 -30.56 -8.02 -1.20
N SER A 70 -31.86 -7.85 -1.48
CA SER A 70 -32.48 -8.38 -2.69
C SER A 70 -33.23 -7.27 -3.40
N TRP A 71 -33.17 -7.32 -4.72
CA TRP A 71 -33.82 -6.36 -5.59
C TRP A 71 -34.42 -7.10 -6.78
N HIS A 72 -35.30 -6.41 -7.47
CA HIS A 72 -35.81 -6.83 -8.75
C HIS A 72 -35.61 -5.71 -9.78
N THR A 73 -35.62 -6.12 -11.04
CA THR A 73 -35.71 -5.25 -12.19
C THR A 73 -36.83 -5.79 -13.07
N VAL A 74 -37.60 -4.91 -13.70
CA VAL A 74 -38.52 -5.23 -14.78
C VAL A 74 -38.20 -4.31 -15.94
N TRP A 75 -38.09 -4.86 -17.13
CA TRP A 75 -37.69 -4.10 -18.32
C TRP A 75 -38.39 -4.64 -19.56
N ASP A 76 -38.47 -3.78 -20.57
CA ASP A 76 -38.87 -4.11 -21.92
C ASP A 76 -38.03 -3.23 -22.84
N TRP A 77 -37.12 -3.83 -23.62
CA TRP A 77 -36.23 -3.10 -24.52
C TRP A 77 -36.31 -3.68 -25.92
N ALA A 78 -36.34 -2.81 -26.92
CA ALA A 78 -36.30 -3.17 -28.33
C ALA A 78 -35.19 -2.40 -29.07
N GLY A 79 -34.58 -3.03 -30.08
CA GLY A 79 -33.51 -2.42 -30.89
C GLY A 79 -32.11 -2.52 -30.25
N GLY A 80 -31.10 -2.02 -30.98
CA GLY A 80 -29.71 -1.98 -30.50
C GLY A 80 -29.13 -3.34 -30.13
N SER A 81 -29.35 -4.40 -30.91
CA SER A 81 -29.07 -5.80 -30.53
C SER A 81 -27.65 -6.10 -30.04
N SER A 82 -26.67 -5.26 -30.38
CA SER A 82 -25.26 -5.38 -29.96
C SER A 82 -24.83 -4.32 -28.93
N SER A 83 -25.76 -3.55 -28.38
CA SER A 83 -25.50 -2.47 -27.43
C SER A 83 -26.14 -2.78 -26.09
N VAL A 84 -25.44 -2.45 -25.00
CA VAL A 84 -26.03 -2.45 -23.65
C VAL A 84 -27.01 -1.27 -23.58
N LYS A 85 -28.21 -1.52 -23.04
CA LYS A 85 -29.24 -0.48 -22.87
C LYS A 85 -29.28 0.00 -21.44
N SER A 86 -29.28 -0.97 -20.51
CA SER A 86 -29.35 -0.70 -19.09
C SER A 86 -28.73 -1.85 -18.30
N TYR A 87 -28.35 -1.53 -17.06
CA TYR A 87 -28.11 -2.50 -16.01
C TYR A 87 -28.53 -1.88 -14.67
N SER A 88 -29.12 -2.68 -13.79
CA SER A 88 -29.32 -2.30 -12.39
C SER A 88 -28.27 -3.00 -11.55
N ASN A 89 -27.60 -2.26 -10.68
CA ASN A 89 -26.52 -2.81 -9.87
C ASN A 89 -26.62 -2.37 -8.41
N ILE A 90 -26.09 -3.22 -7.55
CA ILE A 90 -25.86 -2.96 -6.13
C ILE A 90 -24.35 -2.78 -5.96
N GLU A 91 -23.94 -1.60 -5.55
CA GLU A 91 -22.55 -1.28 -5.23
C GLU A 91 -22.34 -1.37 -3.72
N TYR A 92 -21.34 -2.13 -3.29
CA TYR A 92 -20.92 -2.12 -1.88
C TYR A 92 -20.05 -0.90 -1.62
N ALA A 93 -20.48 -0.01 -0.72
CA ALA A 93 -19.74 1.20 -0.42
C ALA A 93 -18.61 0.90 0.57
N PHE A 94 -17.39 0.69 0.06
CA PHE A 94 -16.18 0.65 0.87
C PHE A 94 -15.13 1.60 0.27
N GLY A 95 -14.48 2.38 1.12
CA GLY A 95 -13.40 3.27 0.67
C GLY A 95 -12.24 2.47 0.06
N TRP A 96 -11.49 3.11 -0.84
CA TRP A 96 -10.36 2.49 -1.54
C TRP A 96 -9.44 1.70 -0.61
N LYS A 97 -9.19 0.44 -0.98
CA LYS A 97 -8.27 -0.46 -0.28
C LYS A 97 -7.11 -0.79 -1.19
N GLN A 98 -5.91 -0.83 -0.61
CA GLN A 98 -4.77 -1.38 -1.33
C GLN A 98 -5.05 -2.86 -1.61
N PHE A 99 -4.89 -3.27 -2.86
CA PHE A 99 -5.21 -4.64 -3.29
C PHE A 99 -4.51 -5.70 -2.41
N SER A 100 -3.22 -5.49 -2.10
CA SER A 100 -2.43 -6.39 -1.24
C SER A 100 -2.91 -6.49 0.22
N SER A 101 -3.80 -5.60 0.67
CA SER A 101 -4.40 -5.65 2.01
C SER A 101 -5.68 -6.50 2.09
N ILE A 102 -6.20 -6.94 0.95
CA ILE A 102 -7.44 -7.70 0.85
C ILE A 102 -7.09 -9.19 0.83
N SER A 103 -7.53 -9.92 1.86
CA SER A 103 -7.30 -11.37 1.94
C SER A 103 -8.46 -12.19 1.38
N ASN A 104 -9.68 -11.66 1.45
CA ASN A 104 -10.90 -12.32 0.98
C ASN A 104 -11.96 -11.29 0.57
N ILE A 105 -12.82 -11.70 -0.37
CA ILE A 105 -14.03 -11.01 -0.79
C ILE A 105 -15.14 -12.08 -0.88
N PRO A 106 -15.65 -12.57 0.26
CA PRO A 106 -16.69 -13.59 0.26
C PRO A 106 -18.01 -13.03 -0.26
N THR A 107 -18.68 -13.79 -1.10
CA THR A 107 -19.98 -13.41 -1.66
C THR A 107 -20.93 -14.60 -1.78
N THR A 108 -22.22 -14.31 -1.73
CA THR A 108 -23.27 -15.25 -2.11
C THR A 108 -24.33 -14.50 -2.89
N TRP A 109 -24.72 -15.02 -4.05
CA TRP A 109 -25.75 -14.44 -4.88
C TRP A 109 -26.66 -15.52 -5.45
N ASN A 110 -27.96 -15.34 -5.23
CA ASN A 110 -29.01 -16.09 -5.90
C ASN A 110 -29.72 -15.15 -6.87
N TRP A 111 -29.84 -15.55 -8.13
CA TRP A 111 -30.48 -14.74 -9.16
C TRP A 111 -31.36 -15.59 -10.07
N LYS A 112 -32.31 -14.94 -10.74
CA LYS A 112 -33.10 -15.54 -11.81
C LYS A 112 -33.47 -14.49 -12.85
N TYR A 113 -33.59 -14.93 -14.10
CA TYR A 113 -34.28 -14.19 -15.15
C TYR A 113 -35.60 -14.87 -15.50
N THR A 114 -36.58 -14.06 -15.93
CA THR A 114 -37.84 -14.55 -16.52
C THR A 114 -38.10 -13.81 -17.81
N GLY A 115 -38.65 -14.48 -18.82
CA GLY A 115 -38.96 -13.91 -20.13
C GLY A 115 -38.41 -14.75 -21.28
N SER A 116 -38.56 -14.25 -22.51
CA SER A 116 -38.03 -14.84 -23.74
C SER A 116 -37.19 -13.81 -24.50
N ASN A 117 -36.20 -14.24 -25.28
CA ASN A 117 -35.33 -13.37 -26.09
C ASN A 117 -34.46 -12.38 -25.27
N VAL A 118 -33.97 -12.82 -24.12
CA VAL A 118 -33.07 -12.02 -23.27
C VAL A 118 -31.63 -12.18 -23.76
N VAL A 119 -30.95 -11.06 -24.02
CA VAL A 119 -29.49 -10.98 -24.21
C VAL A 119 -28.94 -10.15 -23.07
N ALA A 120 -28.33 -10.81 -22.08
CA ALA A 120 -27.84 -10.18 -20.87
C ALA A 120 -26.77 -11.04 -20.21
N ASP A 121 -25.86 -10.42 -19.49
CA ASP A 121 -25.05 -11.10 -18.49
C ASP A 121 -25.61 -10.89 -17.08
N VAL A 122 -25.11 -11.69 -16.14
CA VAL A 122 -25.23 -11.48 -14.70
C VAL A 122 -23.82 -11.52 -14.16
N SER A 123 -23.35 -10.42 -13.60
CA SER A 123 -21.93 -10.28 -13.31
C SER A 123 -21.63 -9.53 -12.03
N TYR A 124 -20.49 -9.88 -11.45
CA TYR A 124 -19.73 -8.98 -10.59
C TYR A 124 -18.82 -8.14 -11.47
N ASP A 125 -18.68 -6.87 -11.13
CA ASP A 125 -17.82 -5.93 -11.83
C ASP A 125 -16.93 -5.22 -10.80
N ILE A 126 -15.61 -5.38 -10.95
CA ILE A 126 -14.62 -4.94 -9.95
C ILE A 126 -13.52 -4.14 -10.64
N PHE A 127 -13.36 -2.89 -10.21
CA PHE A 127 -12.34 -1.99 -10.73
C PHE A 127 -11.14 -1.90 -9.78
N THR A 128 -9.96 -1.79 -10.37
CA THR A 128 -8.73 -1.47 -9.65
C THR A 128 -8.07 -0.23 -10.22
N SER A 129 -7.36 0.51 -9.38
CA SER A 129 -6.72 1.78 -9.71
C SER A 129 -5.31 1.82 -9.08
N PRO A 130 -4.34 2.52 -9.70
CA PRO A 130 -2.98 2.65 -9.19
C PRO A 130 -2.92 3.47 -7.88
N TYR A 131 -3.94 4.31 -7.62
CA TYR A 131 -4.08 5.09 -6.40
C TYR A 131 -5.56 5.37 -6.09
N PRO A 132 -5.92 5.70 -4.83
CA PRO A 132 -7.29 6.09 -4.48
C PRO A 132 -7.81 7.21 -5.38
N ASP A 133 -9.06 7.09 -5.85
CA ASP A 133 -9.74 8.04 -6.75
C ASP A 133 -9.09 8.23 -8.14
N GLY A 134 -8.12 7.37 -8.50
CA GLY A 134 -7.49 7.36 -9.81
C GLY A 134 -8.33 6.67 -10.90
N PRO A 135 -7.91 6.78 -12.18
CA PRO A 135 -8.56 6.07 -13.28
C PRO A 135 -8.41 4.56 -13.12
N ALA A 136 -9.40 3.81 -13.62
CA ALA A 136 -9.30 2.36 -13.68
C ALA A 136 -8.06 1.92 -14.46
N SER A 137 -7.36 0.92 -13.95
CA SER A 137 -6.27 0.19 -14.65
C SER A 137 -6.72 -1.20 -15.08
N TYR A 138 -7.55 -1.84 -14.26
CA TYR A 138 -8.20 -3.09 -14.62
C TYR A 138 -9.68 -3.10 -14.23
N GLU A 139 -10.46 -3.79 -15.03
CA GLU A 139 -11.86 -4.18 -14.81
C GLU A 139 -11.90 -5.70 -14.80
N ILE A 140 -12.38 -6.30 -13.71
CA ILE A 140 -12.51 -7.74 -13.55
C ILE A 140 -13.99 -8.04 -13.48
N MET A 141 -14.50 -8.62 -14.57
CA MET A 141 -15.87 -9.07 -14.65
C MET A 141 -15.96 -10.57 -14.41
N ILE A 142 -16.88 -10.99 -13.54
CA ILE A 142 -17.15 -12.40 -13.25
C ILE A 142 -18.62 -12.66 -13.60
N TRP A 143 -18.84 -13.19 -14.81
CA TRP A 143 -20.17 -13.41 -15.38
C TRP A 143 -20.69 -14.78 -14.92
N VAL A 144 -21.44 -14.79 -13.82
CA VAL A 144 -22.14 -15.96 -13.30
C VAL A 144 -23.25 -16.43 -14.24
N GLY A 145 -23.69 -15.60 -15.19
CA GLY A 145 -24.59 -16.00 -16.27
C GLY A 145 -24.33 -15.20 -17.55
N ALA A 146 -24.54 -15.83 -18.70
CA ALA A 146 -24.46 -15.20 -20.02
C ALA A 146 -25.59 -15.74 -20.91
N LEU A 147 -26.62 -14.93 -21.13
CA LEU A 147 -27.86 -15.31 -21.79
C LEU A 147 -27.93 -14.74 -23.20
N GLY A 148 -28.59 -15.48 -24.10
CA GLY A 148 -28.97 -15.00 -25.44
C GLY A 148 -27.82 -14.58 -26.36
N GLY A 149 -26.58 -14.97 -26.05
CA GLY A 149 -25.40 -14.61 -26.83
C GLY A 149 -24.71 -13.31 -26.40
N ALA A 150 -24.92 -12.85 -25.16
CA ALA A 150 -24.10 -11.79 -24.58
C ALA A 150 -22.60 -12.15 -24.66
N GLY A 151 -21.78 -11.20 -25.11
CA GLY A 151 -20.35 -11.42 -25.35
C GLY A 151 -19.49 -10.45 -24.54
N PRO A 152 -18.41 -10.92 -23.89
CA PRO A 152 -17.51 -10.06 -23.12
C PRO A 152 -16.60 -9.23 -24.02
N ILE A 153 -15.99 -8.19 -23.43
CA ILE A 153 -14.90 -7.45 -24.07
C ILE A 153 -13.73 -8.40 -24.32
N SER A 154 -13.27 -8.48 -25.56
CA SER A 154 -12.19 -9.39 -25.96
C SER A 154 -11.45 -8.83 -27.17
N SER A 155 -10.11 -8.85 -27.11
CA SER A 155 -9.27 -8.47 -28.26
C SER A 155 -9.35 -9.47 -29.41
N THR A 156 -9.71 -10.72 -29.15
CA THR A 156 -9.67 -11.83 -30.12
C THR A 156 -11.05 -12.40 -30.44
N GLY A 157 -12.06 -12.09 -29.63
CA GLY A 157 -13.38 -12.73 -29.67
C GLY A 157 -13.37 -14.19 -29.20
N SER A 158 -12.25 -14.70 -28.69
CA SER A 158 -12.09 -16.07 -28.18
C SER A 158 -11.53 -16.06 -26.76
N PRO A 159 -11.81 -17.10 -25.95
CA PRO A 159 -11.20 -17.22 -24.63
C PRO A 159 -9.67 -17.27 -24.74
N VAL A 160 -8.98 -16.57 -23.85
CA VAL A 160 -7.52 -16.68 -23.68
C VAL A 160 -7.16 -17.86 -22.79
N ALA A 161 -8.08 -18.30 -21.93
CA ALA A 161 -7.95 -19.49 -21.09
C ALA A 161 -9.31 -20.10 -20.74
N THR A 162 -9.29 -21.33 -20.24
CA THR A 162 -10.41 -22.00 -19.57
C THR A 162 -9.92 -22.52 -18.23
N VAL A 163 -10.62 -22.18 -17.15
CA VAL A 163 -10.14 -22.38 -15.78
C VAL A 163 -11.26 -22.80 -14.84
N ASP A 164 -10.94 -23.68 -13.88
CA ASP A 164 -11.83 -24.05 -12.79
C ASP A 164 -11.54 -23.20 -11.54
N ILE A 165 -12.51 -22.39 -11.12
CA ILE A 165 -12.42 -21.50 -9.95
C ILE A 165 -13.75 -21.56 -9.19
N ALA A 166 -13.68 -21.66 -7.86
CA ALA A 166 -14.86 -21.69 -6.98
C ALA A 166 -15.92 -22.74 -7.37
N GLY A 167 -15.49 -23.90 -7.89
CA GLY A 167 -16.38 -25.01 -8.24
C GLY A 167 -17.11 -24.87 -9.58
N ALA A 168 -16.77 -23.87 -10.40
CA ALA A 168 -17.30 -23.69 -11.75
C ALA A 168 -16.17 -23.56 -12.78
N THR A 169 -16.47 -23.89 -14.04
CA THR A 169 -15.57 -23.71 -15.18
C THR A 169 -15.86 -22.38 -15.87
N TRP A 170 -14.81 -21.61 -16.12
CA TRP A 170 -14.86 -20.25 -16.65
C TRP A 170 -14.03 -20.14 -17.93
N LYS A 171 -14.60 -19.53 -18.96
CA LYS A 171 -13.87 -19.04 -20.12
C LYS A 171 -13.39 -17.63 -19.83
N LEU A 172 -12.07 -17.45 -19.75
CA LEU A 172 -11.47 -16.14 -19.53
C LEU A 172 -11.26 -15.42 -20.86
N TYR A 173 -11.72 -14.18 -20.94
CA TYR A 173 -11.49 -13.27 -22.05
C TYR A 173 -10.68 -12.06 -21.56
N LYS A 174 -9.84 -11.49 -22.44
CA LYS A 174 -9.06 -10.28 -22.17
C LYS A 174 -9.21 -9.29 -23.32
N GLY A 175 -9.42 -8.02 -23.02
CA GLY A 175 -9.44 -6.95 -24.02
C GLY A 175 -9.39 -5.55 -23.42
N PRO A 176 -9.03 -4.53 -24.21
CA PRO A 176 -9.00 -3.15 -23.75
C PRO A 176 -10.40 -2.53 -23.72
N ASN A 177 -10.67 -1.67 -22.73
CA ASN A 177 -11.81 -0.76 -22.71
C ASN A 177 -11.31 0.67 -22.48
N THR A 178 -11.38 1.51 -23.51
CA THR A 178 -10.82 2.88 -23.53
C THR A 178 -9.34 2.92 -23.13
N SER A 179 -9.01 3.07 -21.83
CA SER A 179 -7.65 3.21 -21.31
C SER A 179 -7.25 2.15 -20.27
N TRP A 180 -8.07 1.13 -20.04
CA TRP A 180 -7.79 0.06 -19.09
C TRP A 180 -8.00 -1.34 -19.67
N THR A 181 -7.53 -2.36 -18.95
CA THR A 181 -7.64 -3.76 -19.36
C THR A 181 -8.83 -4.44 -18.69
N VAL A 182 -9.67 -5.12 -19.46
CA VAL A 182 -10.79 -5.92 -18.97
C VAL A 182 -10.42 -7.40 -18.97
N PHE A 183 -10.66 -8.08 -17.86
CA PHE A 183 -10.66 -9.53 -17.73
C PHE A 183 -12.08 -10.00 -17.45
N SER A 184 -12.65 -10.82 -18.32
CA SER A 184 -14.01 -11.34 -18.15
C SER A 184 -13.98 -12.85 -18.00
N PHE A 185 -14.31 -13.34 -16.81
CA PHE A 185 -14.55 -14.76 -16.56
C PHE A 185 -16.01 -15.07 -16.87
N VAL A 186 -16.27 -15.83 -17.93
CA VAL A 186 -17.63 -16.22 -18.33
C VAL A 186 -17.88 -17.67 -17.95
N ALA A 187 -18.84 -17.90 -17.05
CA ALA A 187 -19.20 -19.26 -16.63
C ALA A 187 -19.69 -20.07 -17.83
N GLU A 188 -19.20 -21.29 -18.00
CA GLU A 188 -19.66 -22.18 -19.09
C GLU A 188 -21.10 -22.63 -18.89
N THR A 189 -21.55 -22.69 -17.63
CA THR A 189 -22.93 -22.99 -17.25
C THR A 189 -23.38 -21.95 -16.24
N GLU A 190 -24.61 -21.44 -16.40
CA GLU A 190 -25.19 -20.45 -15.51
C GLU A 190 -25.12 -20.89 -14.04
N GLN A 191 -24.53 -20.05 -13.21
CA GLN A 191 -24.43 -20.20 -11.76
C GLN A 191 -25.58 -19.43 -11.11
N THR A 192 -26.80 -19.97 -11.13
CA THR A 192 -28.00 -19.32 -10.56
C THR A 192 -27.93 -19.16 -9.04
N THR A 193 -27.12 -20.00 -8.39
CA THR A 193 -26.67 -19.85 -7.01
C THR A 193 -25.15 -19.84 -7.04
N PHE A 194 -24.54 -18.74 -6.65
CA PHE A 194 -23.09 -18.59 -6.61
C PHE A 194 -22.65 -18.28 -5.17
N ASN A 195 -21.66 -19.02 -4.68
CA ASN A 195 -21.05 -18.82 -3.37
C ASN A 195 -19.55 -19.04 -3.52
N ALA A 196 -18.78 -17.97 -3.36
CA ALA A 196 -17.36 -17.96 -3.64
C ALA A 196 -16.63 -16.87 -2.86
N ASP A 197 -15.30 -16.98 -2.83
CA ASP A 197 -14.42 -15.87 -2.56
C ASP A 197 -13.93 -15.28 -3.89
N LEU A 198 -14.26 -14.02 -4.17
CA LEU A 198 -13.85 -13.38 -5.43
C LEU A 198 -12.32 -13.20 -5.53
N MET A 199 -11.58 -13.26 -4.43
CA MET A 199 -10.11 -13.21 -4.45
C MET A 199 -9.48 -14.38 -5.21
N ASP A 200 -10.15 -15.53 -5.34
CA ASP A 200 -9.62 -16.67 -6.08
C ASP A 200 -9.42 -16.34 -7.57
N PHE A 201 -10.26 -15.49 -8.14
CA PHE A 201 -10.12 -15.00 -9.52
C PHE A 201 -8.89 -14.10 -9.66
N PHE A 202 -8.65 -13.21 -8.69
CA PHE A 202 -7.46 -12.37 -8.72
C PHE A 202 -6.17 -13.18 -8.51
N HIS A 203 -6.19 -14.19 -7.64
CA HIS A 203 -5.05 -15.10 -7.49
C HIS A 203 -4.69 -15.76 -8.83
N TYR A 204 -5.69 -16.20 -9.60
CA TYR A 204 -5.46 -16.71 -10.94
C TYR A 204 -4.83 -15.65 -11.85
N LEU A 205 -5.39 -14.44 -11.90
CA LEU A 205 -4.87 -13.35 -12.74
C LEU A 205 -3.43 -12.97 -12.39
N ILE A 206 -3.08 -12.94 -11.09
CA ILE A 206 -1.72 -12.65 -10.61
C ILE A 206 -0.75 -13.72 -11.07
N GLN A 207 -1.14 -14.98 -10.94
CA GLN A 207 -0.27 -16.12 -11.24
C GLN A 207 -0.10 -16.35 -12.73
N ASN A 208 -1.12 -16.07 -13.55
CA ASN A 208 -1.19 -16.55 -14.94
C ASN A 208 -1.35 -15.44 -15.98
N GLU A 209 -1.95 -14.30 -15.64
CA GLU A 209 -2.38 -13.29 -16.63
C GLU A 209 -1.66 -11.94 -16.48
N GLY A 210 -0.67 -11.89 -15.58
CA GLY A 210 0.17 -10.71 -15.40
C GLY A 210 -0.53 -9.54 -14.68
N PHE A 211 -1.66 -9.76 -14.03
CA PHE A 211 -2.22 -8.78 -13.11
C PHE A 211 -1.25 -8.55 -11.95
N SER A 212 -0.80 -7.33 -11.72
CA SER A 212 0.18 -7.08 -10.67
C SER A 212 -0.45 -6.56 -9.39
N ALA A 213 -0.16 -7.25 -8.29
CA ALA A 213 -0.51 -6.78 -6.95
C ALA A 213 0.32 -5.56 -6.49
N SER A 214 1.36 -5.21 -7.25
CA SER A 214 2.27 -4.10 -6.97
C SER A 214 2.69 -3.38 -8.25
N GLN A 215 2.89 -2.08 -8.18
CA GLN A 215 3.48 -1.34 -9.28
C GLN A 215 4.99 -1.16 -9.09
N PHE A 216 5.72 -1.01 -10.20
CA PHE A 216 7.16 -0.88 -10.23
C PHE A 216 7.57 0.53 -10.64
N ILE A 217 8.66 1.02 -10.05
CA ILE A 217 9.40 2.16 -10.58
C ILE A 217 10.61 1.61 -11.33
N HIS A 218 10.84 2.09 -12.55
CA HIS A 218 11.93 1.59 -13.39
C HIS A 218 12.90 2.70 -13.80
N GLY A 219 14.17 2.52 -13.44
CA GLY A 219 15.25 3.45 -13.75
C GLY A 219 15.93 3.20 -15.10
N PHE A 220 16.04 4.26 -15.91
CA PHE A 220 16.88 4.32 -17.10
C PHE A 220 18.25 4.94 -16.80
N ASN A 221 19.26 4.56 -17.58
CA ASN A 221 20.64 4.97 -17.34
C ASN A 221 20.93 6.39 -17.86
N LEU A 222 21.09 7.37 -16.98
CA LEU A 222 21.53 8.72 -17.35
C LEU A 222 23.06 8.87 -17.42
N ALA A 223 23.79 8.04 -16.66
CA ALA A 223 25.15 8.28 -16.18
C ALA A 223 26.24 8.45 -17.25
N LYS A 224 26.03 8.07 -18.51
CA LYS A 224 26.96 8.31 -19.63
C LYS A 224 26.26 9.03 -20.77
N ASN A 225 26.97 9.92 -21.46
CA ASN A 225 26.41 10.76 -22.53
C ASN A 225 27.09 10.55 -23.89
N ASP A 226 27.76 9.41 -24.09
CA ASP A 226 28.25 9.02 -25.41
C ASP A 226 27.14 8.32 -26.23
N SER A 227 27.26 8.34 -27.56
CA SER A 227 26.24 7.80 -28.46
C SER A 227 25.93 6.32 -28.24
N LYS A 228 26.90 5.50 -27.79
CA LYS A 228 26.64 4.08 -27.51
C LYS A 228 25.80 3.92 -26.26
N SER A 229 26.09 4.70 -25.22
CA SER A 229 25.30 4.70 -23.99
C SER A 229 23.87 5.20 -24.22
N LEU A 230 23.70 6.24 -25.05
CA LEU A 230 22.36 6.70 -25.45
C LEU A 230 21.61 5.63 -26.25
N GLN A 231 22.25 5.02 -27.26
CA GLN A 231 21.62 3.95 -28.02
C GLN A 231 21.23 2.77 -27.11
N SER A 232 22.11 2.37 -26.18
CA SER A 232 21.82 1.31 -25.22
C SER A 232 20.63 1.64 -24.32
N LEU A 233 20.46 2.91 -23.94
CA LEU A 233 19.29 3.36 -23.18
C LEU A 233 18.02 3.20 -24.03
N LEU A 234 18.04 3.68 -25.28
CA LEU A 234 16.87 3.62 -26.15
C LEU A 234 16.50 2.18 -26.53
N ASP A 235 17.50 1.31 -26.71
CA ASP A 235 17.29 -0.12 -27.01
C ASP A 235 16.62 -0.87 -25.84
N THR A 236 16.76 -0.38 -24.59
CA THR A 236 16.07 -1.00 -23.44
C THR A 236 14.64 -0.51 -23.26
N VAL A 237 14.26 0.64 -23.82
CA VAL A 237 12.91 1.21 -23.68
C VAL A 237 11.82 0.22 -24.12
N PRO A 238 11.89 -0.41 -25.31
CA PRO A 238 10.88 -1.39 -25.73
C PRO A 238 10.84 -2.64 -24.83
N LEU A 239 11.96 -3.02 -24.22
CA LEU A 239 12.04 -4.19 -23.33
C LEU A 239 11.38 -3.87 -21.98
N ALA A 240 11.70 -2.72 -21.40
CA ALA A 240 11.13 -2.25 -20.15
C ALA A 240 9.62 -2.01 -20.28
N CYS A 241 9.19 -1.35 -21.37
CA CYS A 241 7.78 -1.03 -21.58
C CYS A 241 6.94 -2.31 -21.71
N ARG A 242 7.36 -3.30 -22.50
CA ARG A 242 6.65 -4.59 -22.60
C ARG A 242 6.60 -5.37 -21.28
N ALA A 243 7.62 -5.25 -20.44
CA ALA A 243 7.64 -5.90 -19.13
C ALA A 243 6.69 -5.22 -18.13
N LEU A 244 6.49 -3.90 -18.26
CA LEU A 244 5.82 -3.04 -17.29
C LEU A 244 4.49 -2.44 -17.78
N GLN A 245 4.06 -2.77 -19.00
CA GLN A 245 2.73 -2.44 -19.52
C GLN A 245 1.62 -3.10 -18.70
N ASP A 246 0.37 -2.87 -19.10
CA ASP A 246 -0.82 -3.38 -18.42
C ASP A 246 -0.82 -2.97 -16.94
N GLY A 247 -0.61 -1.69 -16.60
CA GLY A 247 -0.75 -1.18 -15.22
C GLY A 247 0.36 -1.57 -14.21
N LYS A 248 1.40 -2.30 -14.63
CA LYS A 248 2.52 -2.70 -13.76
C LYS A 248 3.48 -1.55 -13.44
N LEU A 249 3.54 -0.52 -14.28
CA LEU A 249 4.36 0.66 -14.06
C LEU A 249 3.66 1.64 -13.11
N ALA A 250 4.37 2.10 -12.08
CA ALA A 250 4.00 3.29 -11.31
C ALA A 250 4.59 4.54 -11.95
N TYR A 251 5.93 4.57 -12.09
CA TYR A 251 6.68 5.71 -12.59
C TYR A 251 7.98 5.24 -13.27
N TRP A 252 8.54 6.09 -14.12
CA TRP A 252 9.90 5.96 -14.59
C TRP A 252 10.87 6.69 -13.65
N GLU A 253 12.14 6.37 -13.75
CA GLU A 253 13.24 7.12 -13.15
C GLU A 253 14.33 7.27 -14.22
N LEU A 254 15.08 8.37 -14.21
CA LEU A 254 16.16 8.60 -15.17
C LEU A 254 17.41 9.07 -14.45
N GLY A 255 18.36 8.14 -14.32
CA GLY A 255 19.54 8.30 -13.49
C GLY A 255 19.30 7.86 -12.06
N ASN A 256 20.42 7.68 -11.36
CA ASN A 256 20.48 7.35 -9.94
C ASN A 256 21.66 8.11 -9.36
N GLU A 257 21.44 8.90 -8.31
CA GLU A 257 22.45 9.73 -7.66
C GLU A 257 23.32 10.60 -8.62
N PRO A 258 22.72 11.38 -9.55
CA PRO A 258 23.48 12.24 -10.46
C PRO A 258 24.40 13.25 -9.75
N ASP A 259 24.02 13.67 -8.55
CA ASP A 259 24.79 14.55 -7.66
C ASP A 259 26.12 13.93 -7.17
N LEU A 260 26.35 12.64 -7.42
CA LEU A 260 27.62 11.95 -7.19
C LEU A 260 28.43 11.65 -8.47
N TYR A 261 27.93 11.95 -9.67
CA TYR A 261 28.59 11.57 -10.94
C TYR A 261 29.99 12.18 -11.14
N LYS A 262 30.27 13.27 -10.44
CA LYS A 262 31.58 13.97 -10.47
C LYS A 262 32.51 13.57 -9.32
N THR A 263 31.99 12.90 -8.28
CA THR A 263 32.67 12.76 -6.98
C THR A 263 32.70 11.33 -6.44
N SER A 264 31.92 10.40 -7.01
CA SER A 264 31.83 9.03 -6.51
C SER A 264 33.17 8.30 -6.55
N SER A 265 33.53 7.69 -5.43
CA SER A 265 34.70 6.81 -5.32
C SER A 265 34.54 5.51 -6.10
N GLN A 266 33.31 5.14 -6.46
CA GLN A 266 33.01 3.98 -7.30
C GLN A 266 33.29 4.25 -8.80
N GLY A 267 33.46 5.50 -9.18
CA GLY A 267 33.82 5.91 -10.53
C GLY A 267 33.21 7.26 -10.91
N VAL A 268 34.06 8.17 -11.35
CA VAL A 268 33.63 9.45 -11.92
C VAL A 268 33.14 9.23 -13.36
N VAL A 269 31.90 9.64 -13.64
CA VAL A 269 31.22 9.45 -14.93
C VAL A 269 30.82 10.78 -15.59
N ARG A 270 31.03 11.90 -14.91
CA ARG A 270 30.88 13.26 -15.43
C ARG A 270 32.08 14.13 -15.09
N PRO A 271 32.44 15.11 -15.94
CA PRO A 271 33.58 15.99 -15.68
C PRO A 271 33.28 16.93 -14.50
N ALA A 272 34.33 17.40 -13.82
CA ALA A 272 34.20 18.22 -12.61
C ALA A 272 33.41 19.53 -12.80
N ASN A 273 33.35 20.04 -14.03
CA ASN A 273 32.61 21.25 -14.39
C ASN A 273 31.15 21.01 -14.81
N TRP A 274 30.64 19.77 -14.78
CA TRP A 274 29.24 19.47 -15.11
C TRP A 274 28.30 20.05 -14.03
N THR A 275 27.36 20.88 -14.43
CA THR A 275 26.52 21.72 -13.55
C THR A 275 25.10 21.16 -13.38
N GLU A 276 24.32 21.79 -12.51
CA GLU A 276 22.88 21.54 -12.39
C GLU A 276 22.14 21.78 -13.71
N GLN A 277 22.45 22.87 -14.42
CA GLN A 277 21.88 23.14 -15.74
C GLN A 277 22.26 22.05 -16.76
N ASP A 278 23.52 21.60 -16.80
CA ASP A 278 23.94 20.52 -17.70
C ASP A 278 23.17 19.22 -17.40
N TYR A 279 22.93 18.92 -16.12
CA TYR A 279 22.09 17.78 -15.71
C TYR A 279 20.65 17.93 -16.19
N VAL A 280 20.03 19.10 -15.98
CA VAL A 280 18.64 19.37 -16.38
C VAL A 280 18.49 19.27 -17.90
N ASP A 281 19.40 19.86 -18.66
CA ASP A 281 19.38 19.82 -20.13
C ASP A 281 19.50 18.38 -20.65
N GLU A 282 20.40 17.58 -20.07
CA GLU A 282 20.55 16.15 -20.40
C GLU A 282 19.32 15.33 -20.00
N TRP A 283 18.75 15.57 -18.81
CA TRP A 283 17.58 14.86 -18.30
C TRP A 283 16.35 15.11 -19.17
N LEU A 284 16.08 16.38 -19.54
CA LEU A 284 14.98 16.76 -20.42
C LEU A 284 15.17 16.17 -21.82
N THR A 285 16.37 16.26 -22.38
CA THR A 285 16.66 15.69 -23.71
C THR A 285 16.41 14.19 -23.74
N LYS A 286 17.01 13.44 -22.79
CA LYS A 286 16.90 11.97 -22.77
C LYS A 286 15.52 11.48 -22.39
N SER A 287 14.80 12.17 -21.50
CA SER A 287 13.41 11.83 -21.23
C SER A 287 12.58 12.01 -22.50
N ARG A 288 12.67 13.13 -23.22
CA ARG A 288 11.96 13.31 -24.50
C ARG A 288 12.27 12.19 -25.51
N ASP A 289 13.53 11.77 -25.63
CA ASP A 289 13.93 10.63 -26.48
C ASP A 289 13.29 9.31 -26.02
N ILE A 290 13.25 9.03 -24.71
CA ILE A 290 12.53 7.87 -24.14
C ILE A 290 11.06 7.93 -24.49
N ARG A 291 10.42 9.11 -24.38
CA ARG A 291 9.00 9.28 -24.72
C ARG A 291 8.73 8.94 -26.18
N HIS A 292 9.60 9.36 -27.10
CA HIS A 292 9.51 9.02 -28.51
C HIS A 292 9.62 7.50 -28.74
N ALA A 293 10.61 6.85 -28.11
CA ALA A 293 10.77 5.39 -28.21
C ALA A 293 9.58 4.63 -27.59
N LEU A 294 9.00 5.11 -26.49
CA LEU A 294 7.78 4.56 -25.91
C LEU A 294 6.59 4.73 -26.86
N ALA A 295 6.44 5.88 -27.51
CA ALA A 295 5.33 6.13 -28.43
C ALA A 295 5.33 5.17 -29.63
N GLU A 296 6.50 4.66 -30.02
CA GLU A 296 6.63 3.65 -31.08
C GLU A 296 6.39 2.23 -30.55
N ALA A 297 6.92 1.90 -29.37
CA ALA A 297 6.93 0.52 -28.85
C ALA A 297 5.71 0.15 -28.00
N CYS A 298 5.23 1.09 -27.18
CA CYS A 298 4.17 0.95 -26.18
C CYS A 298 3.40 2.29 -26.03
N PRO A 299 2.60 2.71 -27.03
CA PRO A 299 1.99 4.05 -27.08
C PRO A 299 1.18 4.44 -25.85
N GLU A 300 0.55 3.46 -25.19
CA GLU A 300 -0.22 3.63 -23.96
C GLU A 300 0.64 4.15 -22.79
N LEU A 301 1.93 3.80 -22.74
CA LEU A 301 2.86 4.27 -21.70
C LEU A 301 3.51 5.63 -22.03
N ALA A 302 3.30 6.15 -23.25
CA ALA A 302 3.78 7.47 -23.67
C ALA A 302 2.75 8.62 -23.45
N THR A 303 1.56 8.26 -22.94
CA THR A 303 0.48 9.20 -22.61
C THR A 303 0.86 10.09 -21.42
N GLU A 304 0.26 11.28 -21.31
CA GLU A 304 0.52 12.21 -20.19
C GLU A 304 0.25 11.60 -18.80
N SER A 305 -0.67 10.63 -18.71
CA SER A 305 -1.03 9.96 -17.46
C SER A 305 0.00 8.91 -17.03
N ASN A 306 0.66 8.23 -17.97
CA ASN A 306 1.58 7.12 -17.68
C ASN A 306 3.05 7.53 -17.80
N TYR A 307 3.34 8.57 -18.59
CA TYR A 307 4.68 9.08 -18.80
C TYR A 307 5.09 10.01 -17.66
N LYS A 308 5.21 9.45 -16.45
CA LYS A 308 5.54 10.17 -15.22
C LYS A 308 6.80 9.64 -14.55
N TYR A 309 7.57 10.54 -13.94
CA TYR A 309 8.87 10.26 -13.34
C TYR A 309 8.90 10.47 -11.84
N ILE A 310 9.77 9.72 -11.16
CA ILE A 310 10.40 10.18 -9.91
C ILE A 310 11.74 10.83 -10.25
N ALA A 311 12.02 11.98 -9.64
CA ALA A 311 13.23 12.77 -9.89
C ALA A 311 13.47 13.76 -8.74
N PRO A 312 14.70 14.25 -8.50
CA PRO A 312 15.92 13.94 -9.25
C PRO A 312 16.70 12.71 -8.74
N SER A 313 16.25 12.09 -7.65
CA SER A 313 16.88 10.90 -7.05
C SER A 313 18.35 11.14 -6.68
N PHE A 314 18.59 12.28 -6.04
CA PHE A 314 19.91 12.68 -5.54
C PHE A 314 20.27 11.88 -4.29
N ALA A 315 21.55 11.53 -4.15
CA ALA A 315 22.09 10.78 -3.00
C ALA A 315 21.94 11.54 -1.67
N GLY A 316 21.85 12.87 -1.74
CA GLY A 316 21.57 13.71 -0.58
C GLY A 316 21.62 15.20 -0.88
N ILE A 317 21.13 15.97 0.10
CA ILE A 317 20.80 17.39 -0.07
C ILE A 317 22.00 18.35 -0.18
N SER A 318 23.23 17.85 0.01
CA SER A 318 24.45 18.67 0.11
C SER A 318 25.57 18.26 -0.83
N ASN A 319 25.33 17.36 -1.79
CA ASN A 319 26.33 16.85 -2.72
C ASN A 319 26.66 17.84 -3.85
N SER A 320 27.26 17.36 -4.95
CA SER A 320 27.87 18.23 -5.96
C SER A 320 26.86 18.94 -6.88
N LEU A 321 25.62 18.46 -6.92
CA LEU A 321 24.46 19.15 -7.49
C LEU A 321 23.49 19.49 -6.36
N LYS A 322 22.91 20.70 -6.38
CA LYS A 322 21.98 21.15 -5.35
C LYS A 322 20.53 20.99 -5.82
N PRO A 323 19.64 20.34 -5.02
CA PRO A 323 18.25 20.15 -5.40
C PRO A 323 17.55 21.47 -5.76
N ILE A 324 17.69 22.52 -4.94
CA ILE A 324 17.02 23.81 -5.17
C ILE A 324 17.47 24.46 -6.49
N ALA A 325 18.77 24.44 -6.79
CA ALA A 325 19.29 24.99 -8.05
C ALA A 325 18.78 24.16 -9.24
N THR A 326 18.83 22.84 -9.13
CA THR A 326 18.34 21.91 -10.16
C THR A 326 16.86 22.14 -10.49
N TRP A 327 16.01 22.31 -9.48
CA TRP A 327 14.59 22.62 -9.69
C TRP A 327 14.40 24.02 -10.32
N LYS A 328 15.20 25.02 -9.93
CA LYS A 328 15.17 26.39 -10.52
C LYS A 328 15.64 26.43 -11.98
N ASP A 329 16.57 25.54 -12.34
CA ASP A 329 17.07 25.40 -13.71
C ASP A 329 16.05 24.73 -14.65
N GLY A 330 14.86 24.38 -14.13
CA GLY A 330 13.73 23.93 -14.94
C GLY A 330 13.61 22.42 -15.06
N LEU A 331 14.03 21.65 -14.05
CA LEU A 331 13.92 20.19 -14.04
C LEU A 331 12.52 19.68 -14.43
N ASN A 332 11.45 20.36 -13.98
CA ASN A 332 10.06 19.99 -14.28
C ASN A 332 9.44 20.78 -15.45
N SER A 333 10.24 21.26 -16.40
CA SER A 333 9.73 22.05 -17.55
C SER A 333 8.71 21.28 -18.41
N ASP A 334 8.78 19.95 -18.42
CA ASP A 334 7.86 19.08 -19.16
C ASP A 334 6.65 18.62 -18.32
N HIS A 335 6.52 19.05 -17.06
CA HIS A 335 5.42 18.70 -16.14
C HIS A 335 5.15 17.19 -16.01
N ASN A 336 6.21 16.38 -16.13
CA ASN A 336 6.16 14.93 -16.09
C ASN A 336 6.76 14.34 -14.80
N ILE A 337 7.17 15.14 -13.83
CA ILE A 337 7.63 14.64 -12.53
C ILE A 337 6.41 14.49 -11.61
N ALA A 338 6.16 13.25 -11.18
CA ALA A 338 5.08 12.92 -10.26
C ALA A 338 5.51 12.93 -8.80
N LEU A 339 6.78 12.65 -8.50
CA LEU A 339 7.31 12.66 -7.14
C LEU A 339 8.70 13.34 -7.11
N ASN A 340 8.89 14.20 -6.13
CA ASN A 340 10.18 14.77 -5.80
C ASN A 340 10.94 13.77 -4.91
N SER A 341 11.96 13.15 -5.48
CA SER A 341 12.69 12.02 -4.92
C SER A 341 14.07 12.44 -4.45
N GLU A 342 14.36 12.19 -3.17
CA GLU A 342 15.69 12.30 -2.58
C GLU A 342 16.08 10.97 -1.92
N HIS A 343 17.37 10.72 -1.81
CA HIS A 343 17.90 9.56 -1.09
C HIS A 343 18.40 9.96 0.30
N ASN A 344 18.49 8.98 1.20
CA ASN A 344 19.03 9.23 2.52
C ASN A 344 19.68 8.00 3.16
N TYR A 345 20.85 8.20 3.76
CA TYR A 345 21.47 7.24 4.67
C TYR A 345 22.00 7.99 5.89
N VAL A 346 21.82 7.43 7.09
CA VAL A 346 22.17 8.12 8.36
C VAL A 346 23.68 8.33 8.51
N GLY A 347 24.48 7.50 7.83
CA GLY A 347 25.93 7.58 7.79
C GLY A 347 26.53 6.50 6.89
N GLY A 348 27.85 6.39 6.88
CA GLY A 348 28.57 5.37 6.12
C GLY A 348 28.88 4.13 6.92
N ALA A 349 28.81 2.96 6.29
CA ALA A 349 29.14 1.68 6.92
C ALA A 349 30.57 1.63 7.51
N THR A 350 31.50 2.42 6.97
CA THR A 350 32.91 2.48 7.41
C THR A 350 33.29 3.82 8.04
N SER A 351 32.33 4.72 8.25
CA SER A 351 32.62 6.02 8.86
C SER A 351 33.05 5.85 10.32
N PRO A 352 34.17 6.47 10.76
CA PRO A 352 34.60 6.38 12.15
C PRO A 352 33.54 6.88 13.13
N GLY A 353 33.35 6.15 14.23
CA GLY A 353 32.42 6.53 15.31
C GLY A 353 30.96 6.15 15.08
N VAL A 354 30.63 5.45 13.99
CA VAL A 354 29.29 4.89 13.78
C VAL A 354 29.08 3.68 14.70
N THR A 355 28.02 3.73 15.50
CA THR A 355 27.64 2.70 16.49
C THR A 355 26.12 2.56 16.57
N LEU A 356 25.62 1.53 17.25
CA LEU A 356 24.18 1.41 17.52
C LEU A 356 23.69 2.61 18.35
N GLN A 357 24.10 2.77 19.61
CA GLN A 357 23.62 3.86 20.48
C GLN A 357 23.92 5.26 19.93
N GLY A 358 25.11 5.45 19.36
CA GLY A 358 25.59 6.76 18.94
C GLY A 358 24.99 7.24 17.62
N THR A 359 24.50 6.32 16.77
CA THR A 359 24.06 6.63 15.40
C THR A 359 22.64 6.16 15.11
N LEU A 360 22.38 4.84 15.15
CA LEU A 360 21.09 4.28 14.72
C LEU A 360 20.04 4.34 15.82
N MET A 361 20.39 3.92 17.04
CA MET A 361 19.51 3.93 18.20
C MET A 361 19.56 5.29 18.91
N ASN A 362 19.35 6.37 18.16
CA ASN A 362 19.41 7.74 18.64
C ASN A 362 18.30 8.60 18.00
N HIS A 363 17.25 8.87 18.76
CA HIS A 363 16.08 9.62 18.29
C HIS A 363 16.45 11.06 17.90
N THR A 364 17.36 11.71 18.63
CA THR A 364 17.82 13.06 18.28
C THR A 364 18.48 13.10 16.90
N ARG A 365 19.26 12.07 16.53
CA ARG A 365 19.83 11.96 15.18
C ARG A 365 18.78 11.70 14.11
N VAL A 366 17.79 10.85 14.39
CA VAL A 366 16.65 10.64 13.48
C VAL A 366 15.94 11.96 13.20
N VAL A 367 15.61 12.72 14.25
CA VAL A 367 14.97 14.03 14.16
C VAL A 367 15.81 15.00 13.33
N GLN A 368 17.11 15.11 13.61
CA GLN A 368 18.01 16.01 12.87
C GLN A 368 18.09 15.65 11.38
N ASN A 369 18.21 14.36 11.06
CA ASN A 369 18.33 13.88 9.69
C ASN A 369 17.03 14.12 8.89
N VAL A 370 15.88 13.75 9.44
CA VAL A 370 14.58 13.95 8.79
C VAL A 370 14.23 15.44 8.67
N ASN A 371 14.52 16.26 9.69
CA ASN A 371 14.24 17.70 9.61
C ASN A 371 15.01 18.40 8.49
N ALA A 372 16.21 17.92 8.14
CA ALA A 372 16.95 18.45 7.01
C ALA A 372 16.25 18.20 5.66
N LEU A 373 15.66 17.00 5.49
CA LEU A 373 14.86 16.61 4.32
C LEU A 373 13.54 17.40 4.25
N VAL A 374 12.85 17.52 5.38
CA VAL A 374 11.59 18.31 5.50
C VAL A 374 11.87 19.78 5.17
N ASN A 375 13.00 20.32 5.64
CA ASN A 375 13.38 21.70 5.33
C ASN A 375 13.62 21.89 3.82
N LEU A 376 14.25 20.94 3.14
CA LEU A 376 14.39 20.99 1.68
C LEU A 376 13.01 20.98 1.00
N SER A 377 12.14 20.02 1.35
CA SER A 377 10.79 19.92 0.80
C SER A 377 9.99 21.22 0.97
N ARG A 378 10.08 21.84 2.16
CA ARG A 378 9.42 23.11 2.48
C ARG A 378 9.93 24.25 1.59
N VAL A 379 11.25 24.39 1.45
CA VAL A 379 11.85 25.46 0.63
C VAL A 379 11.47 25.31 -0.85
N LEU A 380 11.48 24.09 -1.38
CA LEU A 380 11.05 23.83 -2.77
C LEU A 380 9.58 24.20 -2.99
N ALA A 381 8.71 23.89 -2.02
CA ALA A 381 7.29 24.26 -2.08
C ALA A 381 7.06 25.76 -1.94
N GLU A 382 7.76 26.44 -1.03
CA GLU A 382 7.68 27.90 -0.84
C GLU A 382 8.17 28.69 -2.07
N ASP A 383 9.16 28.16 -2.78
CA ASP A 383 9.65 28.73 -4.05
C ASP A 383 8.73 28.38 -5.25
N GLY A 384 7.63 27.63 -5.04
CA GLY A 384 6.68 27.25 -6.09
C GLY A 384 7.24 26.21 -7.09
N LEU A 385 8.31 25.50 -6.73
CA LEU A 385 9.02 24.60 -7.64
C LEU A 385 8.40 23.19 -7.68
N THR A 386 7.70 22.80 -6.61
CA THR A 386 7.12 21.46 -6.43
C THR A 386 5.66 21.54 -6.03
N GLU A 387 4.92 22.52 -6.54
CA GLU A 387 3.46 22.62 -6.33
C GLU A 387 2.80 21.31 -6.78
N ASP A 388 1.97 20.73 -5.91
CA ASP A 388 1.31 19.43 -6.09
C ASP A 388 2.22 18.21 -6.35
N ILE A 389 3.54 18.33 -6.13
CA ILE A 389 4.49 17.22 -6.28
C ILE A 389 4.93 16.74 -4.89
N PRO A 390 4.48 15.54 -4.44
CA PRO A 390 4.87 15.01 -3.15
C PRO A 390 6.37 14.74 -3.03
N PHE A 391 6.94 15.08 -1.87
CA PHE A 391 8.31 14.72 -1.51
C PHE A 391 8.36 13.29 -0.95
N VAL A 392 9.30 12.49 -1.44
CA VAL A 392 9.46 11.07 -1.08
C VAL A 392 10.92 10.71 -0.89
N LEU A 393 11.17 9.62 -0.16
CA LEU A 393 12.48 8.99 -0.18
C LEU A 393 12.48 7.86 -1.21
N GLY A 394 13.05 8.12 -2.39
CA GLY A 394 13.15 7.15 -3.49
C GLY A 394 14.13 6.01 -3.21
N GLU A 395 15.09 6.27 -2.32
CA GLU A 395 15.97 5.26 -1.76
C GLU A 395 16.43 5.70 -0.36
N HIS A 396 16.33 4.84 0.64
CA HIS A 396 17.01 5.08 1.91
C HIS A 396 17.30 3.79 2.65
N ASN A 397 18.28 3.82 3.57
CA ASN A 397 18.42 2.79 4.59
C ASN A 397 19.35 3.26 5.73
N SER A 398 19.75 2.36 6.63
CA SER A 398 20.52 2.71 7.83
C SER A 398 21.87 3.36 7.51
N LEU A 399 22.73 2.66 6.76
CA LEU A 399 24.10 3.09 6.47
C LEU A 399 24.42 2.77 5.00
N TYR A 400 24.99 3.72 4.26
CA TYR A 400 25.38 3.50 2.86
C TYR A 400 26.57 2.53 2.76
N ASN A 401 26.94 2.12 1.53
CA ASN A 401 27.88 1.02 1.26
C ASN A 401 27.37 -0.32 1.82
N GLU A 402 26.14 -0.69 1.45
CA GLU A 402 25.52 -2.00 1.74
C GLU A 402 25.26 -2.27 3.24
N GLY A 403 25.53 -1.29 4.11
CA GLY A 403 25.38 -1.39 5.56
C GLY A 403 26.53 -2.09 6.28
N ALA A 404 26.58 -1.92 7.60
CA ALA A 404 27.65 -2.46 8.44
C ALA A 404 27.20 -3.71 9.23
N PRO A 405 28.00 -4.78 9.28
CA PRO A 405 27.73 -5.94 10.14
C PRO A 405 27.67 -5.57 11.62
N GLY A 406 26.74 -6.16 12.37
CA GLY A 406 26.50 -5.86 13.79
C GLY A 406 25.76 -4.54 14.02
N LEU A 407 25.57 -3.72 12.99
CA LEU A 407 24.83 -2.46 13.06
C LEU A 407 23.57 -2.55 12.20
N SER A 408 23.72 -2.60 10.87
CA SER A 408 22.62 -2.55 9.90
C SER A 408 21.82 -3.84 9.79
N ASN A 409 22.42 -4.98 10.13
CA ASN A 409 21.77 -6.29 10.16
C ASN A 409 21.37 -6.71 11.59
N ALA A 410 21.37 -5.80 12.57
CA ALA A 410 21.04 -6.08 13.96
C ALA A 410 19.65 -5.54 14.32
N PHE A 411 19.09 -6.04 15.43
CA PHE A 411 17.77 -5.62 15.91
C PHE A 411 17.69 -4.12 16.23
N GLY A 412 18.81 -3.51 16.64
CA GLY A 412 18.91 -2.06 16.82
C GLY A 412 18.62 -1.27 15.54
N ALA A 413 18.99 -1.80 14.36
CA ALA A 413 18.59 -1.21 13.08
C ALA A 413 17.10 -1.39 12.78
N ALA A 414 16.47 -2.48 13.24
CA ALA A 414 15.01 -2.63 13.13
C ALA A 414 14.28 -1.54 13.94
N LEU A 415 14.74 -1.28 15.16
CA LEU A 415 14.18 -0.22 16.03
C LEU A 415 14.44 1.18 15.47
N TRP A 416 15.63 1.43 14.93
CA TRP A 416 15.93 2.64 14.15
C TRP A 416 14.95 2.80 12.98
N GLY A 417 14.71 1.73 12.22
CA GLY A 417 13.79 1.75 11.09
C GLY A 417 12.36 2.11 11.52
N VAL A 418 11.90 1.63 12.66
CA VAL A 418 10.61 2.04 13.24
C VAL A 418 10.60 3.55 13.53
N ASP A 419 11.60 4.03 14.27
CA ASP A 419 11.67 5.43 14.67
C ASP A 419 11.77 6.38 13.47
N PHE A 420 12.69 6.08 12.54
CA PHE A 420 12.92 6.87 11.33
C PHE A 420 11.66 6.98 10.46
N ASN A 421 11.06 5.83 10.12
CA ASN A 421 9.94 5.82 9.18
C ASN A 421 8.70 6.49 9.77
N LEU A 422 8.41 6.29 11.07
CA LEU A 422 7.28 6.92 11.74
C LEU A 422 7.51 8.42 11.98
N TYR A 423 8.75 8.84 12.29
CA TYR A 423 9.07 10.26 12.38
C TYR A 423 8.92 10.94 11.01
N ALA A 424 9.49 10.39 9.95
CA ALA A 424 9.34 10.90 8.58
C ALA A 424 7.86 11.01 8.17
N ALA A 425 7.05 9.97 8.43
CA ALA A 425 5.61 10.01 8.19
C ALA A 425 4.91 11.12 8.98
N SER A 426 5.29 11.33 10.25
CA SER A 426 4.73 12.41 11.09
C SER A 426 5.08 13.81 10.59
N GLN A 427 6.17 13.94 9.83
CA GLN A 427 6.61 15.21 9.22
C GLN A 427 6.11 15.38 7.78
N GLY A 428 5.27 14.47 7.26
CA GLY A 428 4.67 14.59 5.94
C GLY A 428 5.42 13.90 4.80
N ILE A 429 6.49 13.15 5.08
CA ILE A 429 7.14 12.27 4.08
C ILE A 429 6.36 10.96 4.02
N ARG A 430 5.42 10.87 3.08
CA ARG A 430 4.39 9.81 3.04
C ARG A 430 4.82 8.52 2.34
N ARG A 431 5.92 8.55 1.57
CA ARG A 431 6.42 7.40 0.82
C ARG A 431 7.93 7.28 0.99
N GLN A 432 8.37 6.06 1.28
CA GLN A 432 9.72 5.73 1.71
C GLN A 432 10.09 4.37 1.10
N HIS A 433 11.15 4.33 0.31
CA HIS A 433 11.64 3.13 -0.38
C HIS A 433 12.94 2.64 0.28
N MET A 434 12.81 1.66 1.16
CA MET A 434 13.95 1.07 1.87
C MET A 434 14.79 0.23 0.91
N HIS A 435 16.03 0.65 0.62
CA HIS A 435 16.89 -0.02 -0.36
C HIS A 435 17.15 -1.49 0.04
N GLN A 436 17.14 -2.38 -0.94
CA GLN A 436 17.34 -3.81 -0.77
C GLN A 436 18.43 -4.29 -1.73
N GLY A 437 19.13 -5.37 -1.37
CA GLY A 437 20.11 -5.98 -2.26
C GLY A 437 20.63 -7.29 -1.70
N THR A 438 21.08 -8.16 -2.60
CA THR A 438 21.78 -9.39 -2.24
C THR A 438 23.04 -9.04 -1.44
N ASP A 439 23.27 -9.75 -0.33
CA ASP A 439 24.40 -9.56 0.60
C ASP A 439 24.39 -8.26 1.42
N TYR A 440 23.41 -7.37 1.22
CA TYR A 440 23.32 -6.11 1.95
C TYR A 440 22.89 -6.36 3.39
N ARG A 441 23.56 -5.71 4.33
CA ARG A 441 23.35 -5.92 5.78
C ARG A 441 22.00 -5.34 6.21
N TYR A 442 21.59 -4.24 5.61
CA TYR A 442 20.31 -3.60 5.89
C TYR A 442 19.11 -4.22 5.15
N ALA A 443 19.34 -5.24 4.30
CA ALA A 443 18.25 -5.88 3.57
C ALA A 443 17.27 -6.52 4.56
N SER A 444 16.00 -6.57 4.19
CA SER A 444 14.95 -7.21 4.99
C SER A 444 15.08 -8.73 4.98
N TRP A 445 15.56 -9.30 3.88
CA TRP A 445 15.88 -10.71 3.77
C TRP A 445 17.00 -10.92 2.76
N GLN A 446 17.70 -12.04 2.88
CA GLN A 446 18.58 -12.56 1.85
C GLN A 446 17.78 -13.57 1.02
N PRO A 447 17.53 -13.33 -0.29
CA PRO A 447 16.69 -14.21 -1.10
C PRO A 447 17.38 -15.52 -1.51
N ILE A 448 18.72 -15.52 -1.58
CA ILE A 448 19.52 -16.68 -2.00
C ILE A 448 20.74 -16.85 -1.09
N GLN A 449 21.16 -18.10 -0.87
CA GLN A 449 22.43 -18.36 -0.22
C GLN A 449 23.59 -17.86 -1.11
N THR A 450 24.54 -17.13 -0.52
CA THR A 450 25.80 -16.77 -1.17
C THR A 450 26.98 -17.24 -0.32
N GLU A 451 28.20 -17.04 -0.82
CA GLU A 451 29.42 -17.26 -0.02
C GLU A 451 29.55 -16.26 1.15
N LYS A 452 28.87 -15.10 1.06
CA LYS A 452 28.96 -14.02 2.04
C LYS A 452 27.84 -14.04 3.07
N THR A 453 26.64 -14.45 2.69
CA THR A 453 25.43 -14.27 3.51
C THR A 453 24.47 -15.45 3.36
N ALA A 454 23.94 -15.91 4.50
CA ALA A 454 22.96 -16.98 4.53
C ALA A 454 21.59 -16.52 4.04
N ILE A 455 20.87 -17.40 3.33
CA ILE A 455 19.46 -17.17 2.99
C ILE A 455 18.64 -16.97 4.27
N GLY A 456 17.70 -16.03 4.22
CA GLY A 456 16.71 -15.86 5.27
C GLY A 456 16.39 -14.43 5.67
N THR A 457 15.39 -14.30 6.53
CA THR A 457 14.88 -13.03 7.06
C THR A 457 15.89 -12.38 8.00
N LYS A 458 16.05 -11.06 7.88
CA LYS A 458 16.96 -10.26 8.70
C LYS A 458 16.18 -9.33 9.63
N PRO A 459 16.79 -8.81 10.71
CA PRO A 459 16.09 -7.96 11.67
C PRO A 459 15.33 -6.76 11.08
N PRO A 460 15.83 -6.03 10.06
CA PRO A 460 15.09 -4.91 9.47
C PRO A 460 13.67 -5.24 8.99
N TYR A 461 13.40 -6.48 8.57
CA TYR A 461 12.05 -6.92 8.17
C TYR A 461 11.02 -6.75 9.29
N TYR A 462 11.41 -7.02 10.53
CA TYR A 462 10.51 -6.89 11.68
C TYR A 462 10.20 -5.42 12.01
N GLY A 463 11.14 -4.51 11.74
CA GLY A 463 10.88 -3.07 11.80
C GLY A 463 9.85 -2.64 10.74
N ASN A 464 9.96 -3.18 9.51
CA ASN A 464 9.00 -2.91 8.44
C ASN A 464 7.59 -3.41 8.79
N ILE A 465 7.45 -4.60 9.42
CA ILE A 465 6.15 -5.11 9.89
C ILE A 465 5.54 -4.16 10.93
N PHE A 466 6.33 -3.68 11.89
CA PHE A 466 5.86 -2.75 12.91
C PHE A 466 5.35 -1.43 12.29
N VAL A 467 6.10 -0.88 11.33
CA VAL A 467 5.68 0.34 10.62
C VAL A 467 4.41 0.09 9.82
N ALA A 468 4.33 -1.03 9.08
CA ALA A 468 3.14 -1.43 8.32
C ALA A 468 1.90 -1.55 9.22
N GLU A 469 2.06 -2.13 10.41
CA GLU A 469 1.01 -2.21 11.42
C GLU A 469 0.54 -0.83 11.88
N MET A 470 1.46 0.11 12.14
CA MET A 470 1.09 1.46 12.55
C MET A 470 0.28 2.18 11.47
N VAL A 471 0.73 2.10 10.22
CA VAL A 471 0.17 2.85 9.09
C VAL A 471 -1.01 2.16 8.40
N ARG A 472 -1.44 0.97 8.84
CA ARG A 472 -2.63 0.30 8.28
C ARG A 472 -3.91 1.12 8.51
N GLY A 473 -4.90 1.00 7.65
CA GLY A 473 -6.21 1.65 7.87
C GLY A 473 -6.90 2.20 6.63
N GLY A 474 -6.25 2.15 5.46
CA GLY A 474 -6.77 2.67 4.19
C GLY A 474 -6.13 4.00 3.81
N SER A 475 -6.84 4.82 3.05
CA SER A 475 -6.33 6.07 2.46
C SER A 475 -6.16 7.23 3.44
N ASN A 476 -6.84 7.21 4.61
CA ASN A 476 -6.78 8.29 5.59
C ASN A 476 -6.19 7.81 6.92
N VAL A 477 -4.86 7.65 6.92
CA VAL A 477 -4.06 7.39 8.12
C VAL A 477 -3.13 8.57 8.36
N GLN A 478 -3.18 9.12 9.56
CA GLN A 478 -2.35 10.24 10.00
C GLN A 478 -1.43 9.79 11.12
N ILE A 479 -0.13 10.05 10.97
CA ILE A 479 0.87 9.76 12.00
C ILE A 479 1.24 11.08 12.68
N THR A 480 1.34 11.06 14.01
CA THR A 480 1.75 12.22 14.81
C THR A 480 2.81 11.77 15.80
N ASN A 481 3.92 12.52 15.89
CA ASN A 481 4.92 12.30 16.92
C ASN A 481 4.37 12.74 18.29
N LEU A 482 4.60 11.94 19.33
CA LEU A 482 4.25 12.23 20.71
C LEU A 482 5.53 12.56 21.47
N PRO A 483 5.80 13.84 21.80
CA PRO A 483 7.03 14.21 22.50
C PRO A 483 7.13 13.53 23.87
N LEU A 484 8.28 12.91 24.14
CA LEU A 484 8.61 12.28 25.42
C LEU A 484 9.64 13.13 26.20
N SER A 485 9.70 12.94 27.52
CA SER A 485 10.57 13.71 28.41
C SER A 485 12.06 13.37 28.30
N SER A 486 12.42 12.15 27.84
CA SER A 486 13.79 11.78 27.47
C SER A 486 13.95 11.95 25.96
N SER A 487 14.89 12.79 25.52
CA SER A 487 14.87 13.30 24.14
C SER A 487 15.73 12.53 23.13
N SER A 488 16.67 11.69 23.58
CA SER A 488 17.66 11.08 22.66
C SER A 488 17.51 9.59 22.41
N THR A 489 16.78 8.87 23.26
CA THR A 489 16.69 7.39 23.20
C THR A 489 15.26 6.87 23.28
N GLU A 490 14.27 7.73 23.11
CA GLU A 490 12.86 7.36 23.18
C GLU A 490 12.09 8.06 22.05
N GLY A 491 11.21 7.32 21.40
CA GLY A 491 10.30 7.83 20.39
C GLY A 491 8.89 7.28 20.61
N ALA A 492 7.87 8.11 20.40
CA ALA A 492 6.48 7.68 20.44
C ALA A 492 5.65 8.34 19.33
N TYR A 493 4.64 7.62 18.85
CA TYR A 493 3.85 8.01 17.70
C TYR A 493 2.39 7.59 17.88
N ALA A 494 1.45 8.45 17.51
CA ALA A 494 0.04 8.14 17.42
C ALA A 494 -0.36 7.94 15.94
N ALA A 495 -1.15 6.90 15.66
CA ALA A 495 -1.82 6.73 14.38
C ALA A 495 -3.32 7.00 14.53
N TYR A 496 -3.83 7.92 13.72
CA TYR A 496 -5.25 8.21 13.59
C TYR A 496 -5.77 7.62 12.28
N VAL A 497 -6.87 6.88 12.34
CA VAL A 497 -7.59 6.37 11.16
C VAL A 497 -8.92 7.09 11.08
N ASN A 498 -9.17 7.79 9.96
CA ASN A 498 -10.37 8.62 9.79
C ASN A 498 -10.57 9.62 10.95
N GLY A 499 -9.50 10.25 11.42
CA GLY A 499 -9.51 11.22 12.50
C GLY A 499 -9.67 10.65 13.92
N LYS A 500 -9.76 9.32 14.09
CA LYS A 500 -9.86 8.67 15.40
C LYS A 500 -8.55 8.00 15.78
N LEU A 501 -8.10 8.19 17.03
CA LEU A 501 -6.92 7.53 17.54
C LEU A 501 -7.15 6.01 17.50
N ALA A 502 -6.28 5.30 16.79
CA ALA A 502 -6.37 3.86 16.61
C ALA A 502 -5.21 3.12 17.26
N ARG A 503 -4.00 3.69 17.21
CA ARG A 503 -2.78 3.05 17.72
C ARG A 503 -1.82 4.06 18.32
N ILE A 504 -1.04 3.63 19.30
CA ILE A 504 0.12 4.34 19.84
C ILE A 504 1.33 3.41 19.75
N ALA A 505 2.41 3.85 19.10
CA ALA A 505 3.71 3.19 19.14
C ALA A 505 4.61 3.86 20.18
N VAL A 506 5.43 3.05 20.84
CA VAL A 506 6.56 3.50 21.65
C VAL A 506 7.77 2.65 21.33
N VAL A 507 8.93 3.30 21.20
CA VAL A 507 10.22 2.69 20.87
C VAL A 507 11.25 3.14 21.90
N ASN A 508 11.88 2.17 22.56
CA ASN A 508 13.02 2.40 23.43
C ASN A 508 14.33 2.06 22.70
N LEU A 509 15.17 3.07 22.53
CA LEU A 509 16.44 3.03 21.81
C LEU A 509 17.66 3.03 22.75
N VAL A 510 17.49 2.68 24.03
CA VAL A 510 18.62 2.47 24.93
C VAL A 510 19.27 1.13 24.58
N GLU A 511 20.52 1.15 24.15
CA GLU A 511 21.30 -0.02 23.74
C GLU A 511 21.41 -1.02 24.89
N TYR A 512 21.05 -2.27 24.61
CA TYR A 512 21.20 -3.40 25.52
C TYR A 512 21.74 -4.58 24.71
N ASN A 513 23.06 -4.76 24.74
CA ASN A 513 23.72 -5.83 24.01
C ASN A 513 23.72 -7.12 24.82
N TYR A 514 22.98 -8.11 24.34
CA TYR A 514 22.82 -9.35 25.10
C TYR A 514 24.10 -10.21 25.06
N THR A 515 24.94 -10.03 24.04
CA THR A 515 26.19 -10.82 23.89
C THR A 515 27.29 -10.43 24.86
N SER A 516 27.24 -9.21 25.42
CA SER A 516 28.22 -8.70 26.37
C SER A 516 27.70 -8.58 27.80
N THR A 517 26.42 -8.87 28.04
CA THR A 517 25.81 -8.92 29.36
C THR A 517 25.84 -10.34 29.94
N ASP A 518 26.04 -10.45 31.25
CA ASP A 518 25.83 -11.72 31.96
C ASP A 518 24.38 -12.21 31.73
N PRO A 519 24.16 -13.44 31.23
CA PRO A 519 22.82 -14.00 31.01
C PRO A 519 21.89 -13.98 32.22
N ALA A 520 22.44 -13.91 33.45
CA ALA A 520 21.66 -13.77 34.68
C ALA A 520 21.17 -12.33 34.94
N THR A 521 21.71 -11.33 34.22
CA THR A 521 21.34 -9.92 34.39
C THR A 521 19.95 -9.68 33.80
N LYS A 522 19.02 -9.27 34.66
CA LYS A 522 17.69 -8.84 34.22
C LYS A 522 17.80 -7.57 33.39
N ARG A 523 17.32 -7.62 32.14
CA ARG A 523 17.19 -6.46 31.26
C ARG A 523 16.32 -5.36 31.88
N PRO A 524 16.81 -4.11 32.01
CA PRO A 524 16.01 -2.99 32.51
C PRO A 524 14.81 -2.68 31.61
N SER A 525 13.82 -1.97 32.16
CA SER A 525 12.63 -1.50 31.43
C SER A 525 12.32 -0.05 31.81
N ALA A 526 11.71 0.68 30.88
CA ALA A 526 11.17 2.02 31.10
C ALA A 526 9.64 1.97 31.09
N LEU A 527 9.02 2.77 31.96
CA LEU A 527 7.56 2.88 32.09
C LEU A 527 7.07 4.07 31.26
N TYR A 528 6.14 3.82 30.34
CA TYR A 528 5.49 4.85 29.53
C TYR A 528 4.02 4.93 29.88
N THR A 529 3.46 6.14 29.91
CA THR A 529 2.04 6.37 30.20
C THR A 529 1.41 7.26 29.14
N PHE A 530 0.28 6.84 28.59
CA PHE A 530 -0.42 7.54 27.53
C PHE A 530 -1.87 7.80 27.89
N GLN A 531 -2.38 8.96 27.49
CA GLN A 531 -3.81 9.27 27.53
C GLN A 531 -4.51 8.63 26.35
N VAL A 532 -5.61 7.93 26.61
CA VAL A 532 -6.46 7.28 25.60
C VAL A 532 -7.91 7.75 25.73
N PRO A 533 -8.76 7.53 24.72
CA PRO A 533 -10.16 7.95 24.74
C PRO A 533 -10.90 7.33 25.93
N SER A 534 -11.76 8.15 26.57
CA SER A 534 -12.60 7.70 27.68
C SER A 534 -13.49 6.52 27.28
N GLY A 535 -13.75 5.62 28.23
CA GLY A 535 -14.57 4.42 27.99
C GLY A 535 -13.82 3.23 27.40
N THR A 536 -12.52 3.34 27.13
CA THR A 536 -11.66 2.21 26.73
C THR A 536 -11.24 1.43 27.97
N PRO A 537 -11.70 0.19 28.24
CA PRO A 537 -11.35 -0.52 29.49
C PRO A 537 -9.98 -1.21 29.43
N SER A 538 -9.56 -1.62 28.24
CA SER A 538 -8.29 -2.31 27.99
C SER A 538 -7.85 -2.07 26.56
N ILE A 539 -6.54 -2.13 26.34
CA ILE A 539 -5.89 -1.92 25.04
C ILE A 539 -5.01 -3.14 24.74
N SER A 540 -5.01 -3.58 23.48
CA SER A 540 -4.16 -4.69 23.03
C SER A 540 -2.73 -4.22 22.86
N VAL A 541 -1.76 -4.99 23.34
CA VAL A 541 -0.33 -4.68 23.26
C VAL A 541 0.37 -5.70 22.37
N ARG A 542 1.05 -5.21 21.33
CA ARG A 542 1.86 -6.02 20.41
C ARG A 542 3.32 -5.59 20.52
N ARG A 543 4.22 -6.52 20.84
CA ARG A 543 5.63 -6.20 21.11
C ARG A 543 6.53 -6.58 19.94
N LEU A 544 7.49 -5.71 19.66
CA LEU A 544 8.66 -6.00 18.84
C LEU A 544 9.85 -6.20 19.77
N ILE A 545 10.33 -7.45 19.87
CA ILE A 545 11.33 -7.83 20.87
C ILE A 545 12.30 -8.88 20.35
N ALA A 546 13.54 -8.80 20.83
CA ALA A 546 14.61 -9.77 20.68
C ALA A 546 15.42 -9.80 22.00
N ASN A 547 16.45 -10.64 22.11
CA ASN A 547 17.28 -10.71 23.34
C ASN A 547 18.03 -9.40 23.65
N GLY A 548 18.44 -8.65 22.62
CA GLY A 548 19.14 -7.38 22.76
C GLY A 548 19.27 -6.64 21.43
N SER A 549 19.82 -5.44 21.46
CA SER A 549 20.01 -4.56 20.28
C SER A 549 20.92 -5.17 19.21
N ASP A 550 21.89 -5.98 19.61
CA ASP A 550 22.86 -6.68 18.76
C ASP A 550 22.34 -8.02 18.21
N ALA A 551 21.08 -8.39 18.48
CA ALA A 551 20.49 -9.63 17.98
C ALA A 551 20.33 -9.61 16.45
N ILE A 552 20.81 -10.67 15.80
CA ILE A 552 20.65 -10.90 14.35
C ILE A 552 19.59 -11.96 14.03
N THR A 553 19.06 -12.62 15.06
CA THR A 553 18.05 -13.68 15.00
C THR A 553 17.23 -13.68 16.30
N GLY A 554 16.17 -14.49 16.41
CA GLY A 554 15.31 -14.57 17.59
C GLY A 554 14.44 -13.34 17.81
N ILE A 555 14.20 -12.56 16.75
CA ILE A 555 13.29 -11.41 16.78
C ILE A 555 11.85 -11.91 16.64
N THR A 556 10.94 -11.30 17.37
CA THR A 556 9.51 -11.57 17.28
C THR A 556 8.69 -10.28 17.20
N TRP A 557 7.58 -10.38 16.48
CA TRP A 557 6.52 -9.38 16.41
C TRP A 557 5.22 -10.00 16.94
N ASP A 558 4.74 -9.57 18.11
CA ASP A 558 3.62 -10.20 18.85
C ASP A 558 3.74 -11.73 18.95
N GLY A 559 4.98 -12.17 19.20
CA GLY A 559 5.37 -13.57 19.26
C GLY A 559 5.55 -14.29 17.93
N TYR A 560 5.23 -13.67 16.79
CA TYR A 560 5.54 -14.23 15.47
C TYR A 560 7.00 -14.00 15.10
N SER A 561 7.69 -15.07 14.75
CA SER A 561 8.99 -15.05 14.09
C SER A 561 8.83 -15.43 12.62
N TYR A 562 9.61 -14.76 11.77
CA TYR A 562 9.72 -15.00 10.33
C TYR A 562 11.09 -15.55 9.98
N ASN A 563 11.80 -16.08 10.98
CA ASN A 563 13.11 -16.68 10.79
C ASN A 563 13.04 -17.85 9.81
N TYR A 564 13.99 -17.87 8.88
CA TYR A 564 13.96 -18.83 7.77
C TYR A 564 14.12 -20.27 8.25
N GLU A 565 14.90 -20.49 9.29
CA GLU A 565 15.15 -21.78 9.91
C GLU A 565 13.93 -22.40 10.61
N LEU A 566 12.85 -21.63 10.85
CA LEU A 566 11.63 -22.14 11.48
C LEU A 566 10.68 -22.77 10.45
N ASP A 567 10.31 -22.03 9.40
CA ASP A 567 9.43 -22.51 8.34
C ASP A 567 9.66 -21.78 7.00
N GLY A 568 10.92 -21.67 6.57
CA GLY A 568 11.26 -21.08 5.26
C GLY A 568 10.87 -19.61 5.12
N GLY A 569 10.77 -18.88 6.23
CA GLY A 569 10.38 -17.46 6.28
C GLY A 569 8.88 -17.23 6.49
N ARG A 570 8.06 -18.28 6.57
CA ARG A 570 6.65 -18.16 6.97
C ARG A 570 6.51 -17.80 8.45
N PRO A 571 5.41 -17.12 8.84
CA PRO A 571 5.17 -16.74 10.23
C PRO A 571 5.00 -17.96 11.13
N VAL A 572 5.84 -18.08 12.16
CA VAL A 572 5.72 -19.09 13.22
C VAL A 572 5.52 -18.36 14.54
N ARG A 573 4.41 -18.63 15.23
CA ARG A 573 4.16 -18.06 16.57
C ARG A 573 4.92 -18.87 17.61
N LEU A 574 5.77 -18.21 18.38
CA LEU A 574 6.56 -18.84 19.43
C LEU A 574 5.76 -18.90 20.75
N ASP A 575 5.82 -20.02 21.44
CA ASP A 575 5.09 -20.24 22.70
C ASP A 575 5.83 -19.70 23.95
N ASN A 576 7.11 -19.36 23.80
CA ASN A 576 7.99 -18.94 24.90
C ASN A 576 8.15 -17.42 25.04
N VAL A 577 7.28 -16.64 24.39
CA VAL A 577 7.29 -15.18 24.38
C VAL A 577 5.89 -14.63 24.68
N THR A 578 5.81 -13.37 25.11
CA THR A 578 4.53 -12.73 25.42
C THR A 578 3.67 -12.58 24.16
N ILE A 579 2.43 -13.06 24.22
CA ILE A 579 1.43 -12.96 23.15
C ILE A 579 0.07 -12.54 23.71
N ASN A 580 -0.76 -11.87 22.89
CA ASN A 580 -2.12 -11.45 23.24
C ASN A 580 -2.18 -10.60 24.53
N GLU A 581 -1.16 -9.78 24.77
CA GLU A 581 -1.09 -8.94 25.96
C GLU A 581 -2.16 -7.84 25.93
N LYS A 582 -2.73 -7.54 27.10
CA LYS A 582 -3.65 -6.41 27.28
C LYS A 582 -3.18 -5.53 28.42
N ALA A 583 -3.15 -4.23 28.17
CA ALA A 583 -2.92 -3.22 29.19
C ALA A 583 -4.26 -2.66 29.69
N ARG A 584 -4.39 -2.47 31.00
CA ARG A 584 -5.58 -1.87 31.61
C ARG A 584 -5.50 -0.36 31.49
N VAL A 585 -6.64 0.26 31.19
CA VAL A 585 -6.81 1.70 31.24
C VAL A 585 -7.39 2.06 32.60
N ASP A 586 -6.80 3.05 33.26
CA ASP A 586 -7.27 3.51 34.56
C ASP A 586 -8.54 4.38 34.45
N ARG A 587 -9.07 4.83 35.59
CA ARG A 587 -10.29 5.65 35.64
C ARG A 587 -10.12 7.04 35.02
N ASN A 588 -8.89 7.50 34.83
CA ASN A 588 -8.55 8.77 34.19
C ASN A 588 -8.31 8.61 32.69
N GLY A 589 -8.44 7.39 32.14
CA GLY A 589 -8.14 7.12 30.74
C GLY A 589 -6.64 7.00 30.45
N LEU A 590 -5.82 6.69 31.47
CA LEU A 590 -4.38 6.49 31.31
C LEU A 590 -4.07 5.00 31.16
N VAL A 591 -3.20 4.67 30.21
CA VAL A 591 -2.63 3.33 30.07
C VAL A 591 -1.12 3.41 30.30
N SER A 592 -0.60 2.53 31.16
CA SER A 592 0.84 2.45 31.43
C SER A 592 1.39 1.12 30.93
N ILE A 593 2.58 1.14 30.35
CA ILE A 593 3.26 -0.03 29.78
C ILE A 593 4.76 -0.01 30.09
N ASP A 594 5.28 -1.15 30.54
CA ASP A 594 6.72 -1.36 30.67
C ASP A 594 7.30 -1.83 29.33
N ILE A 595 8.34 -1.15 28.86
CA ILE A 595 9.08 -1.48 27.64
C ILE A 595 10.53 -1.80 28.02
N PRO A 596 10.98 -3.06 27.83
CA PRO A 596 12.38 -3.40 27.99
C PRO A 596 13.30 -2.53 27.12
N TYR A 597 14.48 -2.18 27.63
CA TYR A 597 15.45 -1.37 26.86
C TYR A 597 15.78 -2.02 25.53
N SER A 598 15.91 -1.30 24.41
CA SER A 598 16.05 -1.90 23.06
C SER A 598 14.84 -2.73 22.64
N SER A 599 13.61 -2.23 22.81
CA SER A 599 12.40 -2.88 22.29
C SER A 599 11.31 -1.85 21.96
N ALA A 600 10.24 -2.29 21.31
CA ALA A 600 9.12 -1.42 20.96
C ALA A 600 7.77 -2.12 21.17
N ALA A 601 6.70 -1.34 21.27
CA ALA A 601 5.34 -1.88 21.33
C ALA A 601 4.34 -0.98 20.62
N ILE A 602 3.27 -1.60 20.12
CA ILE A 602 2.05 -0.93 19.66
C ILE A 602 0.93 -1.23 20.64
N LEU A 603 0.28 -0.16 21.08
CA LEU A 603 -0.94 -0.15 21.86
C LEU A 603 -2.09 0.10 20.88
N ALA A 604 -2.87 -0.94 20.58
CA ALA A 604 -4.00 -0.89 19.66
C ALA A 604 -5.32 -0.69 20.43
N ILE A 605 -6.03 0.37 20.06
CA ILE A 605 -7.36 0.68 20.59
C ILE A 605 -8.35 -0.08 19.70
N ASP A 606 -8.90 -1.16 20.25
CA ASP A 606 -9.86 -2.05 19.57
C ASP A 606 -11.29 -1.52 19.64
#